data_AF-A0A8S3TXX6-F1
#
_entry.id   AF-A0A8S3TXX6-F1
#
_cell.length_a   1.000
_cell.length_b   1.000
_cell.length_c   1.000
_cell.angle_alpha   90.00
_cell.angle_beta   90.00
_cell.angle_gamma   90.00
#
_symmetry.space_group_name_H-M   'P 1'
#
loop_
_entity.id
_entity.type
_entity.pdbx_description
1 polymer ?
#
loop_
_entity_poly.entity_id
_entity_poly.type
_entity_poly.pdbx_seq_one_letter_code
_entity_poly.pdbx_strand_id
1 'polypeptide(L)'
;MSEFILCGPCGYTKENKSAEKWCTVCEEGLCADCEKVHKSIKSSRNHRLISIEDYRQIKDISVNLDCQNHDKQLELYCKTHDIAVCLGCIPFHHMTCPDVIPLDQAAKNVKRSVALADLEDTFSSTLQNLQQIITDCVSAMELLNDQRQDIKNTINDTRARIMKKLDDLQTKLLLELDKKIW
;
A
#
# COMPACT_ATOMS: atom_id res chain seq x y z
N MET A 1 -8.55 -23.87 -19.52
CA MET A 1 -7.74 -24.23 -18.33
C MET A 1 -8.03 -23.17 -17.29
N SER A 2 -8.66 -23.55 -16.19
CA SER A 2 -9.05 -22.64 -15.10
C SER A 2 -7.81 -22.06 -14.42
N GLU A 3 -7.62 -20.75 -14.55
CA GLU A 3 -6.52 -20.01 -13.93
C GLU A 3 -6.66 -20.07 -12.40
N PHE A 4 -5.60 -20.47 -11.70
CA PHE A 4 -5.58 -20.54 -10.24
C PHE A 4 -5.35 -19.15 -9.66
N ILE A 5 -6.28 -18.67 -8.83
CA ILE A 5 -6.12 -17.41 -8.10
C ILE A 5 -5.25 -17.69 -6.88
N LEU A 6 -4.16 -16.93 -6.74
CA LEU A 6 -3.22 -17.06 -5.64
C LEU A 6 -3.63 -16.19 -4.46
N CYS A 7 -3.19 -16.59 -3.27
CA CYS A 7 -3.33 -15.82 -2.05
C CYS A 7 -2.37 -14.61 -2.10
N GLY A 8 -2.93 -13.39 -2.03
CA GLY A 8 -2.16 -12.14 -2.06
C GLY A 8 -1.11 -12.06 -0.93
N PRO A 9 -1.52 -12.20 0.34
CA PRO A 9 -0.61 -12.15 1.49
C PRO A 9 0.54 -13.17 1.40
N CYS A 10 0.25 -14.41 0.97
CA CYS A 10 1.27 -15.45 0.85
C CYS A 10 2.27 -15.17 -0.29
N GLY A 11 1.85 -14.45 -1.33
CA GLY A 11 2.74 -14.02 -2.41
C GLY A 11 3.90 -13.15 -1.92
N TYR A 12 3.65 -12.28 -0.93
CA TYR A 12 4.71 -11.46 -0.31
C TYR A 12 5.72 -12.29 0.47
N THR A 13 5.30 -13.42 1.03
CA THR A 13 6.17 -14.37 1.75
C THR A 13 6.79 -15.43 0.84
N LYS A 14 6.62 -15.33 -0.49
CA LYS A 14 7.05 -16.33 -1.50
C LYS A 14 6.40 -17.72 -1.33
N GLU A 15 5.24 -17.77 -0.67
CA GLU A 15 4.41 -18.97 -0.59
C GLU A 15 3.30 -18.87 -1.65
N ASN A 16 3.37 -19.66 -2.72
CA ASN A 16 2.35 -19.65 -3.78
C ASN A 16 1.14 -20.53 -3.41
N LYS A 17 0.43 -20.16 -2.35
CA LYS A 17 -0.80 -20.85 -1.92
C LYS A 17 -1.98 -20.39 -2.77
N SER A 18 -2.86 -21.32 -3.15
CA SER A 18 -4.12 -21.00 -3.81
C SER A 18 -5.08 -20.30 -2.85
N ALA A 19 -5.85 -19.35 -3.37
CA ALA A 19 -6.93 -18.71 -2.63
C ALA A 19 -8.17 -19.61 -2.60
N GLU A 20 -8.91 -19.54 -1.49
CA GLU A 20 -10.22 -20.18 -1.30
C GLU A 20 -11.35 -19.14 -1.22
N LYS A 21 -11.01 -17.93 -0.77
CA LYS A 21 -11.93 -16.79 -0.69
C LYS A 21 -11.37 -15.60 -1.44
N TRP A 22 -12.28 -14.76 -1.93
CA TRP A 22 -11.96 -13.44 -2.47
C TRP A 22 -12.53 -12.36 -1.57
N CYS A 23 -11.73 -11.37 -1.20
CA CYS A 23 -12.18 -10.20 -0.47
C CYS A 23 -12.63 -9.12 -1.46
N THR A 24 -13.91 -8.75 -1.45
CA THR A 24 -14.43 -7.74 -2.40
C THR A 24 -14.04 -6.31 -2.06
N VAL A 25 -13.48 -6.08 -0.87
CA VAL A 25 -13.06 -4.75 -0.41
C VAL A 25 -11.56 -4.54 -0.62
N CYS A 26 -10.76 -5.59 -0.40
CA CYS A 26 -9.31 -5.55 -0.60
C CYS A 26 -8.88 -5.98 -2.00
N GLU A 27 -9.82 -6.52 -2.78
CA GLU A 27 -9.59 -7.02 -4.13
C GLU A 27 -8.45 -8.04 -4.21
N GLU A 28 -8.41 -8.95 -3.23
CA GLU A 28 -7.35 -9.96 -3.11
C GLU A 28 -7.90 -11.34 -2.78
N GLY A 29 -7.18 -12.37 -3.25
CA GLY A 29 -7.42 -13.76 -2.89
C GLY A 29 -6.80 -14.11 -1.54
N LEU A 30 -7.51 -14.90 -0.74
CA LEU A 30 -7.08 -15.35 0.59
C LEU A 30 -7.16 -16.89 0.68
N CYS A 31 -6.08 -17.52 1.13
CA CYS A 31 -6.12 -18.92 1.59
C CYS A 31 -6.77 -19.01 2.98
N ALA A 32 -7.08 -20.22 3.46
CA ALA A 32 -7.75 -20.42 4.75
C ALA A 32 -7.04 -19.75 5.94
N ASP A 33 -5.71 -19.75 5.98
CA ASP A 33 -4.94 -19.13 7.06
C ASP A 33 -5.03 -17.60 7.00
N CYS A 34 -4.84 -17.03 5.80
CA CYS A 34 -4.94 -15.60 5.58
C CYS A 34 -6.35 -15.08 5.80
N GLU A 35 -7.39 -15.84 5.47
CA GLU A 35 -8.79 -15.50 5.81
C GLU A 35 -8.99 -15.33 7.32
N LYS A 36 -8.45 -16.26 8.14
CA LYS A 36 -8.58 -16.18 9.61
C LYS A 36 -7.92 -14.93 10.15
N VAL A 37 -6.69 -14.64 9.69
CA VAL A 37 -5.97 -13.42 10.07
C VAL A 37 -6.75 -12.19 9.63
N HIS A 38 -7.23 -12.17 8.38
CA HIS A 38 -8.03 -11.08 7.82
C HIS A 38 -9.28 -10.78 8.66
N LYS A 39 -9.97 -11.83 9.14
CA LYS A 39 -11.14 -11.70 10.01
C LYS A 39 -10.82 -11.27 11.44
N SER A 40 -9.58 -11.47 11.88
CA SER A 40 -9.14 -11.10 13.24
C SER A 40 -8.76 -9.61 13.36
N ILE A 41 -8.39 -8.96 12.25
CA ILE A 41 -7.91 -7.58 12.24
C ILE A 41 -9.09 -6.61 12.21
N LYS A 42 -9.03 -5.56 13.05
CA LYS A 42 -10.15 -4.59 13.23
C LYS A 42 -10.59 -3.92 11.93
N SER A 43 -9.66 -3.60 11.03
CA SER A 43 -9.96 -2.93 9.76
C SER A 43 -10.65 -3.86 8.75
N SER A 44 -10.31 -5.14 8.74
CA SER A 44 -10.76 -6.08 7.71
C SER A 44 -11.80 -7.10 8.17
N ARG A 45 -12.08 -7.19 9.48
CA ARG A 45 -13.00 -8.19 10.06
C ARG A 45 -14.42 -8.21 9.48
N ASN A 46 -14.88 -7.07 8.96
CA ASN A 46 -16.22 -6.90 8.39
C ASN A 46 -16.20 -6.86 6.86
N HIS A 47 -15.06 -7.11 6.22
CA HIS A 47 -14.99 -7.15 4.77
C HIS A 47 -15.80 -8.35 4.25
N ARG A 48 -16.51 -8.13 3.14
CA ARG A 48 -17.27 -9.19 2.47
C ARG A 48 -16.29 -10.14 1.78
N LEU A 49 -16.34 -11.40 2.18
CA LEU A 49 -15.62 -12.49 1.52
C LEU A 49 -16.59 -13.36 0.73
N ILE A 50 -16.26 -13.65 -0.51
CA ILE A 50 -17.02 -14.54 -1.40
C ILE A 50 -16.16 -15.75 -1.78
N SER A 51 -16.78 -16.82 -2.29
CA SER A 51 -15.99 -17.95 -2.79
C SER A 51 -15.24 -17.56 -4.07
N ILE A 52 -14.19 -18.33 -4.41
CA ILE A 52 -13.48 -18.13 -5.67
C ILE A 52 -14.37 -18.48 -6.87
N GLU A 53 -15.31 -19.42 -6.70
CA GLU A 53 -16.35 -19.71 -7.69
C GLU A 53 -17.27 -18.51 -7.92
N ASP A 54 -17.77 -17.88 -6.85
CA ASP A 54 -18.60 -16.67 -6.95
C ASP A 54 -17.81 -15.52 -7.57
N TYR A 55 -16.53 -15.36 -7.19
CA TYR A 55 -15.65 -14.37 -7.80
C TYR A 55 -15.46 -14.63 -9.29
N ARG A 56 -15.24 -15.88 -9.70
CA ARG A 56 -15.14 -16.25 -11.12
C ARG A 56 -16.44 -15.95 -11.85
N GLN A 57 -17.60 -16.22 -11.26
CA GLN A 57 -18.87 -15.81 -11.84
C GLN A 57 -18.96 -14.29 -11.95
N ILE A 58 -18.53 -13.52 -10.94
CA ILE A 58 -18.54 -12.04 -11.02
C ILE A 58 -17.52 -11.51 -12.04
N LYS A 59 -16.37 -12.18 -12.19
CA LYS A 59 -15.32 -11.82 -13.16
C LYS A 59 -15.70 -12.22 -14.60
N ASP A 60 -16.35 -13.36 -14.76
CA ASP A 60 -16.85 -13.91 -16.03
C ASP A 60 -18.24 -13.38 -16.40
N ILE A 61 -18.94 -12.71 -15.47
CA ILE A 61 -19.89 -11.67 -15.82
C ILE A 61 -19.03 -10.61 -16.52
N SER A 62 -18.86 -10.76 -17.84
CA SER A 62 -19.03 -9.61 -18.73
C SER A 62 -20.20 -8.86 -18.14
N VAL A 63 -19.93 -7.69 -17.52
CA VAL A 63 -20.98 -6.87 -16.90
C VAL A 63 -22.09 -6.83 -17.93
N ASN A 64 -23.17 -7.58 -17.67
CA ASN A 64 -24.29 -7.61 -18.60
C ASN A 64 -24.92 -6.27 -18.35
N LEU A 65 -24.46 -5.30 -19.14
CA LEU A 65 -24.88 -3.93 -19.10
C LEU A 65 -26.27 -3.93 -19.71
N ASP A 66 -27.23 -4.61 -19.10
CA ASP A 66 -28.59 -4.68 -19.57
C ASP A 66 -29.38 -3.54 -18.94
N CYS A 67 -30.27 -2.94 -19.73
CA CYS A 67 -31.14 -1.91 -19.23
C CYS A 67 -32.15 -2.52 -18.24
N GLN A 68 -32.34 -1.88 -17.09
CA GLN A 68 -33.32 -2.32 -16.09
C GLN A 68 -34.76 -2.29 -16.61
N ASN A 69 -35.04 -1.46 -17.63
CA ASN A 69 -36.39 -1.23 -18.14
C ASN A 69 -36.64 -1.87 -19.51
N HIS A 70 -35.60 -2.36 -20.18
CA HIS A 70 -35.70 -2.89 -21.54
C HIS A 70 -34.78 -4.09 -21.70
N ASP A 71 -35.23 -5.10 -22.44
CA ASP A 71 -34.42 -6.27 -22.81
C ASP A 71 -33.39 -5.92 -23.89
N LYS A 72 -32.45 -5.04 -23.55
CA LYS A 72 -31.41 -4.45 -24.42
C LYS A 72 -30.18 -4.06 -23.63
N GLN A 73 -29.02 -4.11 -24.28
CA GLN A 73 -27.77 -3.64 -23.71
C GLN A 73 -27.66 -2.10 -23.66
N LEU A 74 -26.92 -1.60 -22.68
CA LEU A 74 -26.53 -0.20 -22.50
C LEU A 74 -25.33 0.04 -23.41
N GLU A 75 -25.60 0.71 -24.52
CA GLU A 75 -24.60 1.01 -25.56
C GLU A 75 -24.33 2.51 -25.66
N LEU A 76 -25.10 3.33 -24.93
CA LEU A 76 -25.06 4.78 -24.97
C LEU A 76 -24.81 5.35 -23.57
N TYR A 77 -24.36 6.60 -23.52
CA TYR A 77 -24.16 7.36 -22.31
C TYR A 77 -24.77 8.76 -22.49
N CYS A 78 -25.67 9.13 -21.58
CA CYS A 78 -26.30 10.44 -21.56
C CYS A 78 -25.49 11.37 -20.64
N LYS A 79 -24.80 12.36 -21.21
CA LYS A 79 -23.98 13.28 -20.41
C LYS A 79 -24.81 14.19 -19.51
N THR A 80 -26.04 14.51 -19.92
CA THR A 80 -26.95 15.38 -19.15
C THR A 80 -27.35 14.75 -17.82
N HIS A 81 -27.51 13.43 -17.80
CA HIS A 81 -27.95 12.69 -16.62
C HIS A 81 -26.83 11.87 -15.97
N ASP A 82 -25.64 11.84 -16.58
CA ASP A 82 -24.47 11.09 -16.13
C ASP A 82 -24.75 9.59 -15.92
N ILE A 83 -25.46 8.98 -16.88
CA ILE A 83 -25.84 7.55 -16.83
C ILE A 83 -25.66 6.84 -18.17
N ALA A 84 -25.36 5.55 -18.10
CA ALA A 84 -25.40 4.65 -19.26
C ALA A 84 -26.86 4.26 -19.57
N VAL A 85 -27.23 4.24 -20.85
CA VAL A 85 -28.59 4.03 -21.33
C VAL A 85 -28.61 3.11 -22.56
N CYS A 86 -29.73 2.43 -22.80
CA CYS A 86 -29.95 1.67 -24.03
C CYS A 86 -30.70 2.49 -25.08
N LEU A 87 -30.75 2.00 -26.32
CA LEU A 87 -31.53 2.62 -27.41
C LEU A 87 -33.04 2.74 -27.08
N GLY A 88 -33.58 1.84 -26.24
CA GLY A 88 -34.97 1.88 -25.80
C GLY A 88 -35.28 3.05 -24.86
N CYS A 89 -34.29 3.56 -24.12
CA CYS A 89 -34.51 4.70 -23.21
C CYS A 89 -34.66 6.04 -23.94
N ILE A 90 -34.13 6.16 -25.17
CA ILE A 90 -34.08 7.43 -25.90
C ILE A 90 -35.48 8.02 -26.11
N PRO A 91 -36.45 7.31 -26.73
CA PRO A 91 -37.76 7.88 -27.04
C PRO A 91 -38.54 8.40 -25.83
N PHE A 92 -38.32 7.82 -24.64
CA PHE A 92 -39.13 8.09 -23.45
C PHE A 92 -38.47 9.05 -22.46
N HIS A 93 -37.14 9.01 -22.31
CA HIS A 93 -36.45 9.72 -21.24
C HIS A 93 -35.31 10.63 -21.72
N HIS A 94 -34.77 10.41 -22.92
CA HIS A 94 -33.56 11.11 -23.39
C HIS A 94 -33.69 11.75 -24.77
N MET A 95 -34.90 11.81 -25.35
CA MET A 95 -35.16 12.41 -26.66
C MET A 95 -34.74 13.88 -26.73
N THR A 96 -34.89 14.61 -25.63
CA THR A 96 -34.54 16.03 -25.53
C THR A 96 -33.14 16.24 -24.96
N CYS A 97 -32.41 15.17 -24.61
CA CYS A 97 -31.04 15.30 -24.13
C CYS A 97 -30.11 15.62 -25.29
N PRO A 98 -29.39 16.75 -25.26
CA PRO A 98 -28.59 17.20 -26.39
C PRO A 98 -27.33 16.35 -26.63
N ASP A 99 -26.87 15.60 -25.62
CA ASP A 99 -25.58 14.92 -25.66
C ASP A 99 -25.70 13.49 -25.12
N VAL A 100 -26.13 12.60 -26.03
CA VAL A 100 -26.10 11.15 -25.84
C VAL A 100 -25.10 10.58 -26.85
N ILE A 101 -24.06 9.95 -26.34
CA ILE A 101 -22.96 9.41 -27.15
C ILE A 101 -22.80 7.90 -26.94
N PRO A 102 -22.13 7.18 -27.85
CA PRO A 102 -21.73 5.80 -27.60
C PRO A 102 -20.96 5.65 -26.28
N LEU A 103 -21.30 4.62 -25.52
CA LEU A 103 -20.71 4.37 -24.19
C LEU A 103 -19.20 4.10 -24.28
N ASP A 104 -18.76 3.41 -25.33
CA ASP A 104 -17.33 3.18 -25.59
C ASP A 104 -16.57 4.48 -25.87
N GLN A 105 -17.21 5.43 -26.56
CA GLN A 105 -16.67 6.76 -26.81
C GLN A 105 -16.59 7.57 -25.51
N ALA A 106 -17.63 7.52 -24.67
CA ALA A 106 -17.61 8.16 -23.35
C ALA A 106 -16.44 7.63 -22.50
N ALA A 107 -16.27 6.31 -22.45
CA ALA A 107 -15.16 5.68 -21.73
C ALA A 107 -13.79 6.09 -22.29
N LYS A 108 -13.62 6.13 -23.62
CA LYS A 108 -12.38 6.61 -24.27
C LYS A 108 -12.10 8.08 -23.94
N ASN A 109 -13.13 8.92 -23.89
CA ASN A 109 -12.99 10.34 -23.57
C ASN A 109 -12.51 10.53 -22.13
N VAL A 110 -13.06 9.79 -21.17
CA VAL A 110 -12.60 9.83 -19.77
C VAL A 110 -11.16 9.36 -19.67
N LYS A 111 -10.81 8.24 -20.33
CA LYS A 111 -9.43 7.71 -20.33
C LYS A 111 -8.42 8.66 -20.97
N ARG A 112 -8.84 9.51 -21.90
CA ARG A 112 -7.99 10.53 -22.55
C ARG A 112 -8.15 11.91 -21.92
N SER A 113 -8.93 12.03 -20.84
CA SER A 113 -9.17 13.31 -20.21
C SER A 113 -7.89 13.78 -19.54
N VAL A 114 -7.58 15.07 -19.74
CA VAL A 114 -6.43 15.72 -19.12
C VAL A 114 -6.53 15.61 -17.60
N ALA A 115 -7.74 15.74 -17.04
CA ALA A 115 -7.96 15.61 -15.60
C ALA A 115 -7.55 14.24 -15.03
N LEU A 116 -7.78 13.15 -15.77
CA LEU A 116 -7.34 11.82 -15.33
C LEU A 116 -5.82 11.67 -15.43
N ALA A 117 -5.21 12.16 -16.52
CA ALA A 117 -3.75 12.16 -16.68
C ALA A 117 -3.05 12.99 -15.60
N ASP A 118 -3.55 14.21 -15.32
CA ASP A 118 -3.04 15.07 -14.26
C ASP A 118 -3.16 14.41 -12.89
N LEU A 119 -4.24 13.66 -12.65
CA LEU A 119 -4.44 12.92 -11.40
C LEU A 119 -3.45 11.75 -11.28
N GLU A 120 -3.23 11.00 -12.36
CA GLU A 120 -2.22 9.93 -12.43
C GLU A 120 -0.81 10.47 -12.17
N ASP A 121 -0.46 11.60 -12.79
CA ASP A 121 0.83 12.28 -12.60
C ASP A 121 0.98 12.81 -11.16
N THR A 122 -0.08 13.37 -10.60
CA THR A 122 -0.11 13.84 -9.21
C THR A 122 0.11 12.67 -8.23
N PHE A 123 -0.54 11.53 -8.46
CA PHE A 123 -0.32 10.35 -7.64
C PHE A 123 1.09 9.81 -7.78
N SER A 124 1.60 9.71 -9.01
CA SER A 124 2.96 9.22 -9.28
C SER A 124 4.02 10.08 -8.58
N SER A 125 3.93 11.40 -8.74
CA SER A 125 4.84 12.35 -8.09
C SER A 125 4.71 12.32 -6.57
N THR A 126 3.50 12.21 -6.02
CA THR A 126 3.29 12.09 -4.57
C THR A 126 3.92 10.81 -4.02
N LEU A 127 3.77 9.67 -4.72
CA LEU A 127 4.39 8.41 -4.33
C LEU A 127 5.92 8.47 -4.34
N GLN A 128 6.51 9.08 -5.36
CA GLN A 128 7.96 9.29 -5.44
C GLN A 128 8.46 10.18 -4.30
N ASN A 129 7.76 11.28 -4.01
CA ASN A 129 8.12 12.16 -2.89
C ASN A 129 8.06 11.43 -1.55
N LEU A 130 7.04 10.61 -1.32
CA LEU A 130 6.92 9.81 -0.10
C LEU A 130 8.05 8.78 0.03
N GLN A 131 8.45 8.13 -1.08
CA GLN A 131 9.59 7.22 -1.09
C GLN A 131 10.90 7.93 -0.77
N GLN A 132 11.11 9.15 -1.29
CA GLN A 132 12.29 9.95 -0.97
C GLN A 132 12.32 10.32 0.51
N ILE A 133 11.20 10.78 1.09
CA ILE A 133 11.09 11.12 2.51
C ILE A 133 11.45 9.91 3.39
N ILE A 134 10.94 8.71 3.06
CA ILE A 134 11.28 7.49 3.81
C ILE A 134 12.78 7.21 3.75
N THR A 135 13.39 7.35 2.56
CA THR A 135 14.83 7.12 2.36
C THR A 135 15.68 8.10 3.17
N ASP A 136 15.30 9.38 3.16
CA ASP A 136 15.98 10.43 3.93
C ASP A 136 15.85 10.17 5.45
N CYS A 137 14.67 9.74 5.91
CA CYS A 137 14.44 9.40 7.31
C CYS A 137 15.31 8.23 7.77
N VAL A 138 15.40 7.15 6.98
CA VAL A 138 16.26 6.00 7.29
C VAL A 138 17.72 6.43 7.37
N SER A 139 18.20 7.18 6.39
CA SER A 139 19.58 7.68 6.36
C SER A 139 19.90 8.58 7.57
N ALA A 140 18.96 9.44 7.95
CA ALA A 140 19.11 10.29 9.14
C ALA A 140 19.17 9.46 10.44
N MET A 141 18.37 8.39 10.55
CA MET A 141 18.40 7.48 11.70
C MET A 141 19.75 6.74 11.81
N GLU A 142 20.31 6.30 10.69
CA GLU A 142 21.64 5.67 10.65
C GLU A 142 22.72 6.63 11.14
N LEU A 143 22.73 7.88 10.62
CA LEU A 143 23.68 8.91 11.06
C LEU A 143 23.56 9.19 12.56
N LEU A 144 22.34 9.34 13.08
CA LEU A 144 22.11 9.56 14.52
C LEU A 144 22.59 8.37 15.36
N ASN A 145 22.43 7.15 14.85
CA ASN A 145 22.90 5.95 15.52
C ASN A 145 24.44 5.89 15.58
N ASP A 146 25.10 6.25 14.50
CA ASP A 146 26.56 6.30 14.42
C ASP A 146 27.12 7.38 15.36
N GLN A 147 26.56 8.59 15.32
CA GLN A 147 26.91 9.66 16.26
C GLN A 147 26.72 9.25 17.72
N ARG A 148 25.63 8.55 18.02
CA ARG A 148 25.38 8.00 19.36
C ARG A 148 26.47 7.01 19.77
N GLN A 149 26.94 6.18 18.86
CA GLN A 149 28.00 5.21 19.14
C GLN A 149 29.35 5.89 19.36
N ASP A 150 29.67 6.91 18.55
CA ASP A 150 30.90 7.71 18.71
C ASP A 150 30.94 8.45 20.05
N ILE A 151 29.80 9.01 20.49
CA ILE A 151 29.68 9.64 21.81
C ILE A 151 29.93 8.61 22.91
N LYS A 152 29.35 7.41 22.82
CA LYS A 152 29.58 6.33 23.80
C LYS A 152 31.05 5.93 23.86
N ASN A 153 31.69 5.74 22.71
CA ASN A 153 33.11 5.40 22.62
C ASN A 153 33.95 6.51 23.26
N THR A 154 33.67 7.77 22.93
CA THR A 154 34.36 8.94 23.49
C THR A 154 34.25 9.00 25.01
N ILE A 155 33.07 8.73 25.58
CA ILE A 155 32.85 8.67 27.03
C ILE A 155 33.72 7.57 27.66
N ASN A 156 33.69 6.36 27.10
CA ASN A 156 34.46 5.22 27.61
C ASN A 156 35.96 5.47 27.53
N ASP A 157 36.46 5.99 26.42
CA ASP A 157 37.86 6.31 26.22
C ASP A 157 38.32 7.41 27.18
N THR A 158 37.48 8.43 27.39
CA THR A 158 37.76 9.52 28.34
C THR A 158 37.85 8.98 29.76
N ARG A 159 36.91 8.12 30.16
CA ARG A 159 36.95 7.46 31.47
C ARG A 159 38.22 6.63 31.64
N ALA A 160 38.58 5.81 30.64
CA ALA A 160 39.77 4.97 30.69
C ALA A 160 41.05 5.81 30.84
N ARG A 161 41.15 6.93 30.12
CA ARG A 161 42.29 7.86 30.26
C ARG A 161 42.38 8.48 31.66
N ILE A 162 41.25 8.87 32.25
CA ILE A 162 41.21 9.43 33.61
C ILE A 162 41.63 8.38 34.64
N MET A 163 41.06 7.16 34.56
CA MET A 163 41.40 6.07 35.46
C MET A 163 42.89 5.75 35.42
N LYS A 164 43.48 5.61 34.22
CA LYS A 164 44.92 5.38 34.07
C LYS A 164 45.76 6.47 34.76
N LYS A 165 45.41 7.74 34.59
CA LYS A 165 46.11 8.85 35.25
C LYS A 165 46.02 8.79 36.77
N LEU A 166 44.87 8.35 37.29
CA LEU A 166 44.67 8.18 38.73
C LEU A 166 45.54 7.04 39.27
N ASP A 167 45.57 5.90 38.57
CA ASP A 167 46.39 4.74 38.91
C ASP A 167 47.90 5.08 38.87
N ASP A 168 48.35 5.82 37.86
CA ASP A 168 49.73 6.28 37.72
C ASP A 168 50.13 7.20 38.90
N LEU A 169 49.25 8.13 39.28
CA LEU A 169 49.47 9.03 40.43
C LEU A 169 49.51 8.28 41.75
N GLN A 170 48.57 7.36 41.97
CA GLN A 170 48.52 6.53 43.17
C GLN A 170 49.82 5.71 43.30
N THR A 171 50.23 5.05 42.23
CA THR A 171 51.47 4.25 42.19
C THR A 171 52.69 5.10 42.54
N LYS A 172 52.79 6.30 41.96
CA LYS A 172 53.90 7.22 42.25
C LYS A 172 53.95 7.63 43.73
N LEU A 173 52.80 7.98 44.32
CA LEU A 173 52.73 8.41 45.72
C LEU A 173 53.07 7.28 46.69
N LEU A 174 52.63 6.04 46.41
CA LEU A 174 52.99 4.87 47.22
C LEU A 174 54.51 4.62 47.18
N LEU A 175 55.12 4.67 46.00
CA LEU A 175 56.58 4.54 45.86
C LEU A 175 57.37 5.63 46.59
N GLU A 176 56.83 6.86 46.67
CA GLU A 176 57.45 7.95 47.43
C GLU A 176 57.35 7.76 48.95
N LEU A 177 56.27 7.16 49.45
CA LEU A 177 56.12 6.80 50.86
C LEU A 177 57.10 5.70 51.26
N ASP A 178 57.19 4.63 50.47
CA ASP A 178 58.08 3.49 50.75
C ASP A 178 59.55 3.92 50.83
N LYS A 179 59.96 4.91 50.01
CA LYS A 179 61.31 5.48 50.01
C LYS A 179 61.64 6.31 51.25
N LYS A 180 60.64 6.81 51.99
CA LYS A 180 60.84 7.63 53.21
C LYS A 180 60.94 6.82 54.49
N ILE A 181 60.71 5.51 54.44
CA ILE A 181 60.70 4.60 55.59
C ILE A 181 62.11 4.05 55.92
N TRP A 182 63.14 4.38 55.12
CA TRP A 182 64.54 3.99 55.31
C TRP A 182 65.47 5.19 55.43
#